data_AF-A0AB36Z0W3-F1
#
_entry.id   AF-A0AB36Z0W3-F1
#
_cell.length_a   1.000
_cell.length_b   1.000
_cell.length_c   1.000
_cell.angle_alpha   90.00
_cell.angle_beta   90.00
_cell.angle_gamma   90.00
#
_symmetry.space_group_name_H-M   'P 1'
#
loop_
_entity.id
_entity.type
_entity.pdbx_description
1 polymer ?
#
loop_
_entity_poly.entity_id
_entity_poly.type
_entity_poly.pdbx_seq_one_letter_code
_entity_poly.pdbx_strand_id
1 'polypeptide(L)'
;MANQIQNDYLSPSNASIFFIAYPEENHLNAQDVAFELVSGSKNISIATFQYFKNDDDLISDEKIIELQTQLEMIEQVLPLVFESGED
;
A
#
# COMPACT_ATOMS: atom_id res chain seq x y z
N MET A 1 11.81 -28.76 -21.34
CA MET A 1 12.02 -28.55 -19.89
C MET A 1 11.96 -27.06 -19.64
N ALA A 2 10.90 -26.59 -18.98
CA ALA A 2 10.78 -25.18 -18.63
C ALA A 2 11.56 -24.95 -17.33
N ASN A 3 12.55 -24.05 -17.38
CA ASN A 3 13.23 -23.57 -16.17
C ASN A 3 12.21 -22.74 -15.39
N GLN A 4 11.63 -23.31 -14.36
CA GLN A 4 10.89 -22.55 -13.36
C GLN A 4 11.94 -21.79 -12.54
N ILE A 5 12.12 -20.51 -12.86
CA ILE A 5 12.76 -19.57 -11.96
C ILE A 5 11.86 -19.54 -10.72
N GLN A 6 12.30 -20.17 -9.63
CA GLN A 6 11.69 -19.97 -8.32
C GLN A 6 11.98 -18.53 -7.94
N ASN A 7 11.05 -17.64 -8.29
CA ASN A 7 11.05 -16.30 -7.75
C ASN A 7 10.55 -16.38 -6.32
N ASP A 8 11.46 -16.55 -5.38
CA ASP A 8 11.21 -16.32 -3.95
C ASP A 8 11.03 -14.80 -3.75
N TYR A 9 9.94 -14.24 -4.28
CA TYR A 9 9.47 -12.92 -3.88
C TYR A 9 8.90 -13.05 -2.47
N LEU A 10 9.77 -13.07 -1.47
CA LEU A 10 9.38 -12.66 -0.12
C LEU A 10 8.87 -11.23 -0.26
N SER A 11 7.55 -11.04 -0.10
CA SER A 11 6.98 -9.70 -0.05
C SER A 11 7.61 -8.98 1.15
N PRO A 12 8.38 -7.90 0.94
CA PRO A 12 8.95 -7.09 2.02
C PRO A 12 7.89 -6.22 2.72
N SER A 13 6.60 -6.48 2.45
CA SER A 13 5.51 -5.72 3.01
C SER A 13 5.50 -5.78 4.53
N ASN A 14 5.47 -4.60 5.13
CA ASN A 14 5.29 -4.42 6.56
C ASN A 14 3.84 -4.07 6.90
N ALA A 15 2.88 -4.27 5.99
CA ALA A 15 1.50 -3.83 6.18
C ALA A 15 0.88 -4.41 7.46
N SER A 16 1.17 -5.69 7.75
CA SER A 16 0.72 -6.36 8.98
C SER A 16 1.37 -5.82 10.27
N ILE A 17 2.48 -5.10 10.18
CA ILE A 17 3.14 -4.41 11.31
C ILE A 17 2.52 -3.03 11.52
N PHE A 18 2.15 -2.35 10.43
CA PHE A 18 1.68 -0.96 10.45
C PHE A 18 0.16 -0.80 10.50
N PHE A 19 -0.61 -1.85 10.18
CA PHE A 19 -2.06 -1.82 10.17
C PHE A 19 -2.64 -2.97 10.98
N ILE A 20 -3.43 -2.61 12.00
CA ILE A 20 -4.27 -3.53 12.77
C ILE A 20 -5.67 -2.94 12.71
N ALA A 21 -6.57 -3.59 11.98
CA ALA A 21 -7.98 -3.24 12.01
C ALA A 21 -8.56 -3.56 13.40
N TYR A 22 -9.01 -2.54 14.13
CA TYR A 22 -9.79 -2.77 15.35
C TYR A 22 -11.27 -2.96 14.98
N PRO A 23 -11.95 -4.00 15.49
CA PRO A 23 -13.37 -4.27 15.19
C PRO A 23 -14.32 -3.13 15.61
N GLU A 24 -13.86 -2.22 16.45
CA GLU A 24 -14.63 -1.08 16.97
C GLU A 24 -14.36 0.23 16.21
N GLU A 25 -13.53 0.20 15.16
CA GLU A 25 -13.26 1.41 14.39
C GLU A 25 -14.52 1.89 13.66
N ASN A 26 -14.83 3.17 13.84
CA ASN A 26 -15.91 3.83 13.13
C ASN A 26 -15.52 4.03 11.65
N HIS A 27 -16.45 3.77 10.72
CA HIS A 27 -16.28 3.98 9.28
C HIS A 27 -15.70 5.35 8.91
N LEU A 28 -15.96 6.40 9.71
CA LEU A 28 -15.37 7.73 9.53
C LEU A 28 -13.85 7.73 9.72
N ASN A 29 -13.34 7.02 10.73
CA ASN A 29 -11.90 6.87 10.96
C ASN A 29 -11.25 6.07 9.81
N ALA A 30 -11.93 5.02 9.35
CA ALA A 30 -11.46 4.23 8.22
C ALA A 30 -11.37 5.06 6.93
N GLN A 31 -12.32 5.97 6.70
CA GLN A 31 -12.30 6.91 5.57
C GLN A 31 -11.12 7.87 5.62
N ASP A 32 -10.83 8.45 6.79
CA ASP A 32 -9.69 9.36 6.97
C ASP A 32 -8.36 8.62 6.75
N VAL A 33 -8.22 7.41 7.30
CA VAL A 33 -7.04 6.55 7.10
C VAL A 33 -6.88 6.17 5.62
N ALA A 34 -7.96 5.78 4.95
CA ALA A 34 -7.92 5.46 3.52
C ALA A 34 -7.52 6.67 2.67
N PHE A 35 -8.01 7.86 3.01
CA PHE A 35 -7.65 9.09 2.31
C PHE A 35 -6.14 9.37 2.43
N GLU A 36 -5.58 9.29 3.63
CA GLU A 36 -4.15 9.51 3.87
C GLU A 36 -3.29 8.47 3.13
N LEU A 37 -3.67 7.19 3.19
CA LEU A 37 -2.94 6.13 2.48
C LEU A 37 -2.96 6.31 0.96
N VAL A 38 -4.12 6.68 0.38
CA VAL A 38 -4.24 6.94 -1.06
C VAL A 38 -3.43 8.17 -1.47
N SER A 39 -3.48 9.24 -0.66
CA SER A 39 -2.70 10.45 -0.88
C SER A 39 -1.19 10.17 -0.84
N GLY A 40 -0.72 9.44 0.16
CA GLY A 40 0.66 8.97 0.28
C GLY A 40 1.10 8.13 -0.92
N SER A 41 0.30 7.12 -1.28
CA SER A 41 0.61 6.18 -2.37
C SER A 41 0.72 6.92 -3.71
N LYS A 42 -0.15 7.90 -3.93
CA LYS A 42 -0.11 8.76 -5.11
C LYS A 42 1.18 9.58 -5.16
N ASN A 43 1.59 10.19 -4.05
CA ASN A 43 2.81 10.99 -4.00
C ASN A 43 4.05 10.15 -4.27
N ILE A 44 4.14 8.95 -3.67
CA ILE A 44 5.22 8.01 -3.92
C ILE A 44 5.23 7.57 -5.39
N SER A 45 4.05 7.23 -5.95
CA SER A 45 3.92 6.84 -7.36
C SER A 45 4.36 7.94 -8.32
N ILE A 46 4.01 9.20 -8.06
CA ILE A 46 4.44 10.35 -8.86
C ILE A 46 5.95 10.54 -8.77
N ALA A 47 6.53 10.47 -7.57
CA ALA A 47 7.96 10.59 -7.39
C ALA A 47 8.68 9.48 -8.15
N THR A 48 8.28 8.22 -7.95
CA THR A 48 8.79 7.03 -8.66
C THR A 48 8.70 7.20 -10.18
N PHE A 49 7.57 7.65 -10.71
CA PHE A 49 7.40 7.90 -12.14
C PHE A 49 8.33 9.00 -12.67
N GLN A 50 8.51 10.08 -11.91
CA GLN A 50 9.43 11.15 -12.29
C GLN A 50 10.88 10.69 -12.32
N TYR A 51 11.29 9.81 -11.40
CA TYR A 51 12.64 9.21 -11.42
C TYR A 51 12.88 8.38 -12.68
N PHE A 52 11.96 7.47 -13.02
CA PHE A 52 12.05 6.68 -14.26
C PHE A 52 12.05 7.55 -15.52
N LYS A 53 11.34 8.69 -15.50
CA LYS A 53 11.32 9.62 -16.63
C LYS A 53 12.64 10.38 -16.82
N ASN A 54 13.38 10.61 -15.74
CA ASN A 54 14.59 11.41 -15.75
C ASN A 54 15.88 10.57 -15.88
N ASP A 55 15.76 9.24 -16.10
CA ASP A 55 16.88 8.28 -16.19
C ASP A 55 17.79 8.34 -14.95
N ASP A 56 17.18 8.62 -13.79
CA ASP A 56 17.86 8.75 -12.52
C ASP A 56 17.85 7.38 -11.83
N ASP A 57 19.00 6.71 -11.82
CA ASP A 57 19.22 5.29 -11.43
C ASP A 57 18.95 4.95 -9.95
N LEU A 58 18.31 5.85 -9.19
CA LEU A 58 18.26 5.82 -7.74
C LEU A 58 16.83 5.93 -7.19
N ILE A 59 15.93 5.07 -7.67
CA ILE A 59 14.76 4.71 -6.88
C ILE A 59 15.26 3.70 -5.84
N SER A 60 15.31 4.11 -4.56
CA SER A 60 15.64 3.17 -3.50
C SER A 60 14.56 2.09 -3.41
N ASP A 61 14.97 0.84 -3.23
CA ASP A 61 14.05 -0.29 -2.98
C ASP A 61 13.06 0.05 -1.86
N GLU A 62 13.47 0.85 -0.88
CA GLU A 62 12.63 1.38 0.20
C GLU A 62 11.35 2.08 -0.29
N LYS A 63 11.40 2.89 -1.36
CA LYS A 63 10.21 3.58 -1.88
C LYS A 63 9.23 2.62 -2.54
N ILE A 64 9.75 1.57 -3.18
CA ILE A 64 8.92 0.51 -3.78
C ILE A 64 8.26 -0.31 -2.67
N ILE A 65 9.00 -0.64 -1.61
CA ILE A 65 8.50 -1.34 -0.42
C ILE A 65 7.43 -0.52 0.30
N GLU A 66 7.64 0.80 0.43
CA GLU A 66 6.68 1.72 1.05
C GLU A 66 5.40 1.81 0.22
N LEU A 67 5.51 1.97 -1.11
CA LEU A 67 4.34 1.98 -2.00
C LEU A 67 3.56 0.68 -1.89
N GLN A 68 4.25 -0.46 -1.91
CA GLN A 68 3.61 -1.76 -1.76
C GLN A 68 2.90 -1.89 -0.40
N THR A 69 3.56 -1.48 0.68
CA THR A 69 2.99 -1.52 2.04
C THR A 69 1.72 -0.67 2.12
N GLN A 70 1.72 0.55 1.57
CA GLN A 70 0.54 1.41 1.59
C GLN A 70 -0.62 0.84 0.76
N LEU A 71 -0.34 0.24 -0.40
CA LEU A 71 -1.37 -0.42 -1.21
C LEU A 71 -2.02 -1.59 -0.46
N GLU A 72 -1.22 -2.41 0.22
CA GLU A 72 -1.74 -3.53 1.03
C GLU A 72 -2.52 -3.05 2.27
N MET A 73 -2.16 -1.90 2.86
CA MET A 73 -2.96 -1.27 3.93
C MET A 73 -4.29 -0.72 3.38
N ILE A 74 -4.29 -0.17 2.16
CA ILE A 74 -5.52 0.28 1.49
C ILE A 74 -6.46 -0.91 1.30
N GLU A 75 -5.97 -2.05 0.81
CA GLU A 75 -6.79 -3.26 0.64
C GLU A 75 -7.45 -3.72 1.95
N GLN A 76 -6.77 -3.56 3.08
CA GLN A 76 -7.30 -3.94 4.39
C GLN A 76 -8.30 -2.94 4.98
N VAL A 77 -8.12 -1.64 4.73
CA VAL A 77 -9.02 -0.60 5.27
C VAL A 77 -10.29 -0.42 4.42
N LEU A 78 -10.21 -0.71 3.11
CA LEU A 78 -11.34 -0.50 2.19
C LEU A 78 -12.65 -1.16 2.62
N PRO A 79 -12.68 -2.41 3.13
CA PRO A 79 -13.90 -3.00 3.66
C PRO A 79 -14.55 -2.18 4.78
N LEU A 80 -13.75 -1.60 5.70
CA LEU A 80 -14.22 -0.79 6.83
C LEU A 80 -14.75 0.57 6.39
N VAL A 81 -14.17 1.14 5.33
CA VAL A 81 -14.61 2.41 4.71
C VAL A 81 -16.05 2.32 4.19
N PHE A 82 -16.38 1.16 3.63
CA PHE A 82 -17.66 0.88 2.97
C PHE A 82 -18.56 -0.05 3.78
N GLU A 83 -18.18 -0.38 5.02
CA GLU A 83 -19.06 -1.03 5.97
C GLU A 83 -20.13 0.00 6.35
N SER A 84 -21.17 0.07 5.51
CA SER A 84 -22.44 0.67 5.87
C SER A 84 -22.89 -0.06 7.12
N GLY A 85 -23.05 0.65 8.23
CA GLY A 85 -23.83 0.13 9.35
C GLY A 85 -25.10 -0.47 8.76
N GLU A 86 -25.31 -1.76 9.01
CA GLU A 86 -26.51 -2.46 8.56
C GLU A 86 -27.73 -1.63 8.99
N ASP A 87 -28.47 -1.09 8.02
CA ASP A 87 -29.87 -0.62 8.19
C ASP A 87 -30.82 -1.79 7.86
#